data_AF-A0A060ZH26-F1
#
_entry.id   AF-A0A060ZH26-F1
#
_cell.length_a   1.000
_cell.length_b   1.000
_cell.length_c   1.000
_cell.angle_alpha   90.00
_cell.angle_beta   90.00
_cell.angle_gamma   90.00
#
_symmetry.space_group_name_H-M   'P 1'
#
loop_
_entity.id
_entity.type
_entity.pdbx_description
1 polymer ?
#
loop_
_entity_poly.entity_id
_entity_poly.type
_entity_poly.pdbx_seq_one_letter_code
_entity_poly.pdbx_strand_id
1 'polypeptide(L)'
;RQSNHVNSICSTWGREHFKTFDGDVYQFPGTCEYNLASDCHSDSYQEFSVHLKRNEATEAEGNPTVKHVVVTINDLVFHLTKTQVAVNGEM
;
A
#
# COMPACT_ATOMS: atom_id res chain seq x y z
N ARG A 1 15.90 7.00 24.94
CA ARG A 1 15.99 7.18 23.46
C ARG A 1 14.63 7.67 23.01
N GLN A 2 14.50 8.91 22.53
CA GLN A 2 13.24 9.34 21.90
C GLN A 2 13.09 8.52 20.63
N SER A 3 12.20 7.55 20.64
CA SER A 3 11.82 6.78 19.46
C SER A 3 11.23 7.75 18.46
N ASN A 4 12.04 8.15 17.47
CA ASN A 4 11.59 9.00 16.40
C ASN A 4 10.61 8.18 15.54
N HIS A 5 9.33 8.27 15.86
CA HIS A 5 8.23 7.49 15.29
C HIS A 5 8.20 7.53 13.75
N VAL A 6 8.80 8.55 13.15
CA VAL A 6 8.96 8.68 11.70
C VAL A 6 9.72 7.48 11.09
N ASN A 7 10.64 6.85 11.83
CA ASN A 7 11.37 5.64 11.42
C ASN A 7 10.62 4.35 11.74
N SER A 8 9.29 4.41 11.78
CA SER A 8 8.41 3.25 11.94
C SER A 8 7.17 3.36 11.04
N ILE A 9 7.18 4.31 10.10
CA ILE A 9 6.11 4.54 9.14
C ILE A 9 6.62 4.13 7.75
N CYS A 10 5.99 3.12 7.16
CA CYS A 10 6.11 2.84 5.74
C CYS A 10 5.30 3.88 4.95
N SER A 11 5.86 4.40 3.86
CA SER A 11 5.17 5.37 3.02
C SER A 11 5.53 5.22 1.55
N THR A 12 4.65 5.69 0.67
CA THR A 12 4.91 5.80 -0.77
C THR A 12 4.40 7.14 -1.28
N TRP A 13 5.13 7.76 -2.20
CA TRP A 13 4.80 9.08 -2.72
C TRP A 13 5.36 9.30 -4.13
N GLY A 14 4.87 10.33 -4.80
CA GLY A 14 5.39 10.78 -6.08
C GLY A 14 5.54 9.67 -7.13
N ARG A 15 6.68 9.67 -7.81
CA ARG A 15 7.02 8.78 -8.92
C ARG A 15 7.59 7.45 -8.42
N GLU A 16 6.73 6.68 -7.77
CA GLU A 16 7.03 5.33 -7.28
C GLU A 16 8.13 5.25 -6.21
N HIS A 17 8.26 6.29 -5.38
CA HIS A 17 9.13 6.22 -4.21
C HIS A 17 8.46 5.43 -3.10
N PHE A 18 9.26 4.63 -2.41
CA PHE A 18 8.87 3.88 -1.23
C PHE A 18 9.86 4.17 -0.11
N LYS A 19 9.34 4.22 1.11
CA LYS A 19 10.10 4.18 2.36
C LYS A 19 9.62 2.96 3.15
N THR A 20 10.56 2.11 3.53
CA THR A 20 10.29 0.95 4.41
C THR A 20 10.08 1.38 5.86
N PHE A 21 9.66 0.45 6.72
CA PHE A 21 9.48 0.72 8.15
C PHE A 21 10.78 1.07 8.86
N ASP A 22 11.93 0.53 8.44
CA ASP A 22 13.27 0.80 8.97
C ASP A 22 13.97 2.00 8.33
N GLY A 23 13.38 2.58 7.28
CA GLY A 23 13.77 3.88 6.73
C GLY A 23 14.52 3.83 5.41
N ASP A 24 14.66 2.67 4.79
CA ASP A 24 15.24 2.55 3.45
C ASP A 24 14.32 3.17 2.41
N VAL A 25 14.91 4.00 1.54
CA VAL A 25 14.21 4.70 0.48
C VAL A 25 14.66 4.18 -0.87
N TYR A 26 13.70 3.75 -1.70
CA TYR A 26 13.97 3.25 -3.04
C TYR A 26 12.86 3.67 -4.01
N GLN A 27 13.11 3.46 -5.30
CA GLN A 27 12.14 3.66 -6.37
C GLN A 27 11.87 2.33 -7.06
N PHE A 28 10.60 2.00 -7.29
CA PHE A 28 10.19 0.77 -7.95
C PHE A 28 9.05 1.01 -8.95
N PRO A 29 9.34 1.07 -10.26
CA PRO A 29 8.37 1.38 -11.30
C PRO A 29 7.51 0.18 -11.71
N GLY A 30 6.85 -0.45 -10.72
CA GLY A 30 5.95 -1.57 -10.93
C GLY A 30 4.52 -1.12 -11.25
N THR A 31 3.90 -1.72 -12.26
CA THR A 31 2.51 -1.43 -12.69
C THR A 31 1.50 -2.50 -12.27
N CYS A 32 1.96 -3.62 -11.74
CA CYS A 32 1.09 -4.66 -11.20
C CYS A 32 0.51 -4.27 -9.83
N GLU A 33 -0.28 -5.18 -9.27
CA GLU A 33 -0.66 -5.12 -7.86
C GLU A 33 0.43 -5.78 -7.02
N TYR A 34 0.81 -5.13 -5.92
CA TYR A 34 1.88 -5.59 -5.05
C TYR A 34 1.42 -5.60 -3.59
N ASN A 35 1.96 -6.56 -2.83
CA ASN A 35 1.86 -6.55 -1.39
C ASN A 35 2.77 -5.46 -0.82
N LEU A 36 2.17 -4.43 -0.24
CA LEU A 36 2.90 -3.32 0.40
C LEU A 36 3.32 -3.70 1.82
N ALA A 37 2.43 -4.34 2.57
CA ALA A 37 2.69 -4.85 3.90
C ALA A 37 1.70 -5.97 4.21
N SER A 38 2.18 -7.05 4.83
CA SER A 38 1.32 -8.12 5.31
C SER A 38 1.91 -8.75 6.56
N ASP A 39 1.04 -9.26 7.42
CA ASP A 39 1.45 -10.12 8.51
C ASP A 39 1.84 -11.51 7.96
N CYS A 40 3.11 -11.90 8.10
CA CYS A 40 3.68 -13.13 7.51
C CYS A 40 4.03 -14.21 8.55
N HIS A 41 3.41 -14.21 9.73
CA HIS A 41 3.66 -15.24 10.73
C HIS A 41 3.23 -16.64 10.24
N SER A 42 4.17 -17.60 10.24
CA SER A 42 4.02 -18.95 9.66
C SER A 42 2.93 -19.81 10.29
N ASP A 43 2.56 -19.51 11.53
CA ASP A 43 1.72 -20.36 12.37
C ASP A 43 0.45 -19.65 12.88
N SER A 44 0.18 -18.43 12.40
CA SER A 44 -1.01 -17.66 12.78
C SER A 44 -1.85 -17.27 11.58
N TYR A 45 -3.12 -17.03 11.87
CA TYR A 45 -4.04 -16.39 10.95
C TYR A 45 -3.49 -14.98 10.60
N GLN A 46 -3.43 -14.64 9.32
CA GLN A 46 -2.92 -13.36 8.85
C GLN A 46 -3.83 -12.23 9.34
N GLU A 47 -3.36 -11.44 10.31
CA GLU A 47 -4.18 -10.42 10.94
C GLU A 47 -4.51 -9.27 9.98
N PHE A 48 -3.57 -8.91 9.11
CA PHE A 48 -3.79 -7.91 8.08
C PHE A 48 -2.94 -8.09 6.82
N SER A 49 -3.42 -7.50 5.72
CA SER A 49 -2.66 -7.30 4.49
C SER A 49 -3.04 -5.97 3.81
N VAL A 50 -2.07 -5.36 3.15
CA VAL A 50 -2.22 -4.11 2.41
C VAL A 50 -1.65 -4.30 1.01
N HIS A 51 -2.53 -4.25 0.03
CA HIS A 51 -2.19 -4.40 -1.38
C HIS A 51 -2.35 -3.06 -2.11
N LEU A 52 -1.36 -2.73 -2.94
CA LEU A 52 -1.28 -1.47 -3.66
C LEU A 52 -1.24 -1.73 -5.16
N LYS A 53 -2.10 -1.04 -5.90
CA LYS A 53 -2.04 -0.98 -7.37
C LYS A 53 -1.88 0.45 -7.85
N ARG A 54 -0.89 0.69 -8.71
CA ARG A 54 -0.74 1.96 -9.44
C ARG A 54 -1.40 1.89 -10.81
N ASN A 55 -1.75 3.04 -11.35
CA ASN A 55 -2.15 3.15 -12.75
C ASN A 55 -0.93 2.92 -13.65
N GLU A 56 -1.15 2.41 -14.86
CA GLU A 56 -0.09 2.40 -15.87
C GLU A 56 0.30 3.84 -16.19
N ALA A 57 1.60 4.10 -16.22
CA ALA A 57 2.11 5.41 -16.58
C ALA A 57 1.82 5.66 -18.07
N THR A 58 0.79 6.46 -18.37
CA THR A 58 0.61 6.98 -19.72
C THR A 58 1.43 8.25 -19.87
N GLU A 59 2.06 8.46 -21.02
CA GLU A 59 2.87 9.66 -21.30
C GLU A 59 2.07 10.97 -21.12
N ALA A 60 0.74 10.89 -21.11
CA ALA A 60 -0.17 12.02 -20.94
C ALA A 60 -0.48 12.37 -19.48
N GLU A 61 -0.33 11.46 -18.51
CA GLU A 61 -0.78 11.67 -17.11
C GLU A 61 0.33 12.11 -16.14
N GLY A 62 1.59 12.15 -16.56
CA GLY A 62 2.70 12.59 -15.72
C GLY A 62 3.15 11.52 -14.72
N ASN A 63 2.93 11.72 -13.41
CA ASN A 63 3.39 10.78 -12.37
C ASN A 63 2.36 9.64 -12.15
N PRO A 64 2.81 8.37 -12.06
CA PRO A 64 1.91 7.25 -11.81
C PRO A 64 1.16 7.43 -10.48
N THR A 65 -0.17 7.43 -10.55
CA THR A 65 -1.05 7.59 -9.38
C THR A 65 -1.46 6.24 -8.81
N VAL A 66 -1.89 6.24 -7.54
CA VAL A 66 -2.48 5.05 -6.92
C VAL A 66 -3.88 4.84 -7.51
N LYS A 67 -4.12 3.65 -8.09
CA LYS A 67 -5.41 3.25 -8.65
C LYS A 67 -6.38 2.85 -7.55
N HIS A 68 -5.92 1.96 -6.67
CA HIS A 68 -6.64 1.54 -5.48
C HIS A 68 -5.68 0.96 -4.43
N VAL A 69 -6.17 0.92 -3.20
CA VAL A 69 -5.56 0.20 -2.08
C VAL A 69 -6.58 -0.80 -1.56
N VAL A 70 -6.17 -2.04 -1.36
CA VAL A 70 -6.99 -3.05 -0.70
C VAL A 70 -6.38 -3.32 0.66
N VAL A 71 -7.17 -3.14 1.71
CA VAL A 71 -6.76 -3.43 3.08
C VAL A 71 -7.64 -4.56 3.59
N THR A 72 -7.02 -5.65 4.01
CA THR A 72 -7.70 -6.74 4.71
C THR A 72 -7.32 -6.68 6.18
N ILE A 73 -8.30 -6.68 7.07
CA ILE A 73 -8.10 -6.78 8.52
C ILE A 73 -9.03 -7.86 9.03
N ASN A 74 -8.46 -8.98 9.48
CA ASN A 74 -9.18 -10.21 9.71
C ASN A 74 -10.04 -10.59 8.48
N ASP A 75 -11.35 -10.73 8.67
CA ASP A 75 -12.30 -11.08 7.60
C ASP A 75 -12.87 -9.84 6.86
N LEU A 76 -12.47 -8.62 7.23
CA LEU A 76 -12.97 -7.39 6.60
C LEU A 76 -12.06 -6.96 5.45
N VAL A 77 -12.64 -6.74 4.28
CA VAL A 77 -11.95 -6.27 3.09
C VAL A 77 -12.40 -4.85 2.74
N PHE A 78 -11.47 -3.91 2.83
CA PHE A 78 -11.67 -2.51 2.46
C PHE A 78 -11.06 -2.25 1.09
N HIS A 79 -11.88 -1.91 0.11
CA HIS A 79 -11.44 -1.47 -1.22
C HIS A 79 -11.50 0.06 -1.30
N LEU A 80 -10.34 0.69 -1.21
CA LEU A 80 -10.20 2.14 -1.31
C LEU A 80 -9.84 2.52 -2.75
N THR A 81 -10.68 3.35 -3.35
CA THR A 81 -10.41 3.99 -4.64
C THR A 81 -10.22 5.50 -4.43
N LYS A 82 -10.00 6.25 -5.51
CA LYS A 82 -9.88 7.72 -5.44
C LYS A 82 -11.12 8.41 -4.84
N THR A 83 -12.31 7.83 -5.00
CA THR A 83 -13.58 8.50 -4.69
C THR A 83 -14.45 7.79 -3.67
N GLN A 84 -14.23 6.50 -3.43
CA GLN A 84 -15.07 5.69 -2.55
C GLN A 84 -14.27 4.65 -1.80
N VAL A 85 -14.83 4.23 -0.66
CA VAL A 85 -14.41 3.07 0.11
C VAL A 85 -15.56 2.07 0.07
N ALA A 86 -15.30 0.85 -0.36
CA ALA A 86 -16.23 -0.26 -0.26
C ALA A 86 -15.75 -1.25 0.80
N VAL A 87 -16.67 -1.83 1.57
CA VAL A 87 -16.39 -2.82 2.62
C VAL A 87 -17.07 -4.13 2.25
N ASN A 88 -16.31 -5.21 2.14
CA ASN A 88 -16.81 -6.54 1.75
C ASN A 88 -17.62 -6.56 0.44
N GLY A 89 -17.34 -5.62 -0.48
CA GLY A 89 -18.04 -5.46 -1.75
C GLY A 89 -19.29 -4.56 -1.69
N GLU A 90 -19.70 -4.10 -0.50
CA GLU A 90 -20.77 -3.12 -0.31
C GLU A 90 -20.20 -1.69 -0.22
N MET A 91 -20.95 -0.69 -0.72
CA MET A 91 -20.54 0.73 -0.75
C MET A 91 -21.15 1.54 0.39
#